data_AF-A0A3N1SZU6-F1
#
_entry.id   AF-A0A3N1SZU6-F1
#
_cell.length_a   1.000
_cell.length_b   1.000
_cell.length_c   1.000
_cell.angle_alpha   90.00
_cell.angle_beta   90.00
_cell.angle_gamma   90.00
#
_symmetry.space_group_name_H-M   'P 1'
#
loop_
_entity.id
_entity.type
_entity.pdbx_description
1 polymer ?
#
loop_
_entity_poly.entity_id
_entity_poly.type
_entity_poly.pdbx_seq_one_letter_code
_entity_poly.pdbx_strand_id
1 'polypeptide(L)'
;MNQSTAPHHLHSILTQVRNSGQSQYSEGWAVALEAELGSIEFSKRHAEVVNLLSLTVQQLQALPERSRERFMRYVPAWWNAVIQPKVNWADNGRAATNVASLDILDHLESAADIISTSLRGSGDAPSGSGLDGISRQCEEWIELILGLDEATIGEPLKGQLVSQLRHVIWLIEHVDLFGEARVSGETSRVIGSLVQASGVVAHRDPSSAGKWKSACVSLVAACLAFNAGVPVVQESIETGGNLVREIAAVVQDVQDN
;
A
#
# COMPACT_ATOMS: atom_id res chain seq x y z
N MET A 1 -20.79 2.43 -7.50
CA MET A 1 -20.19 1.82 -6.29
C MET A 1 -19.92 2.92 -5.29
N ASN A 2 -20.27 2.73 -4.01
CA ASN A 2 -19.83 3.66 -2.97
C ASN A 2 -18.31 3.52 -2.85
N GLN A 3 -17.57 4.63 -2.94
CA GLN A 3 -16.13 4.62 -2.74
C GLN A 3 -15.86 4.28 -1.26
N SER A 4 -15.09 3.21 -1.03
CA SER A 4 -14.62 2.85 0.30
C SER A 4 -13.61 3.89 0.78
N THR A 5 -13.71 4.28 2.04
CA THR A 5 -12.88 5.32 2.66
C THR A 5 -11.92 4.66 3.67
N ALA A 6 -10.88 5.37 4.13
CA ALA A 6 -9.95 4.81 5.12
C ALA A 6 -10.64 4.25 6.38
N PRO A 7 -11.69 4.88 6.97
CA PRO A 7 -12.41 4.29 8.09
C PRO A 7 -13.24 3.05 7.72
N HIS A 8 -13.74 2.89 6.48
CA HIS A 8 -14.39 1.64 6.06
C HIS A 8 -13.38 0.48 6.10
N HIS A 9 -12.19 0.72 5.56
CA HIS A 9 -11.09 -0.24 5.55
C HIS A 9 -10.60 -0.58 6.96
N LEU A 10 -10.43 0.43 7.82
CA LEU A 10 -10.07 0.23 9.22
C LEU A 10 -11.16 -0.56 9.98
N HIS A 11 -12.43 -0.26 9.73
CA HIS A 11 -13.57 -1.01 10.28
C HIS A 11 -13.51 -2.49 9.86
N SER A 12 -13.28 -2.78 8.57
CA SER A 12 -13.19 -4.15 8.05
C SER A 12 -12.07 -4.94 8.73
N ILE A 13 -10.87 -4.36 8.85
CA ILE A 13 -9.72 -5.02 9.50
C ILE A 13 -10.01 -5.28 10.98
N LEU A 14 -10.51 -4.30 11.73
CA LEU A 14 -10.80 -4.49 13.15
C LEU A 14 -11.91 -5.52 13.36
N THR A 15 -12.89 -5.57 12.46
CA THR A 15 -13.93 -6.60 12.44
C THR A 15 -13.35 -7.98 12.16
N GLN A 16 -12.41 -8.11 11.22
CA GLN A 16 -11.73 -9.37 10.92
C GLN A 16 -10.88 -9.85 12.10
N VAL A 17 -10.13 -8.98 12.76
CA VAL A 17 -9.38 -9.32 13.98
C VAL A 17 -10.33 -9.80 15.07
N ARG A 18 -11.42 -9.06 15.31
CA ARG A 18 -12.45 -9.40 16.30
C ARG A 18 -13.10 -10.76 16.03
N ASN A 19 -13.37 -11.06 14.76
CA ASN A 19 -14.09 -12.26 14.32
C ASN A 19 -13.16 -13.43 13.93
N SER A 20 -11.85 -13.31 14.16
CA SER A 20 -10.84 -14.33 13.84
C SER A 20 -11.03 -15.67 14.58
N GLY A 21 -11.90 -15.71 15.61
CA GLY A 21 -12.11 -16.88 16.46
C GLY A 21 -10.95 -17.15 17.43
N GLN A 22 -9.92 -16.31 17.44
CA GLN A 22 -8.73 -16.53 18.22
C GLN A 22 -8.91 -16.17 19.70
N SER A 23 -8.29 -16.97 20.55
CA SER A 23 -8.35 -16.80 22.01
C SER A 23 -7.50 -15.62 22.48
N GLN A 24 -6.52 -15.19 21.67
CA GLN A 24 -5.63 -14.09 21.97
C GLN A 24 -5.72 -13.01 20.89
N TYR A 25 -5.63 -11.75 21.30
CA TYR A 25 -5.69 -10.63 20.37
C TYR A 25 -4.50 -10.59 19.40
N SER A 26 -3.31 -11.02 19.83
CA SER A 26 -2.11 -11.15 19.00
C SER A 26 -2.31 -12.17 17.89
N GLU A 27 -2.87 -13.33 18.21
CA GLU A 27 -3.28 -14.36 17.24
C GLU A 27 -4.34 -13.81 16.28
N GLY A 28 -5.30 -13.03 16.78
CA GLY A 28 -6.30 -12.38 15.93
C GLY A 28 -5.69 -11.42 14.90
N TRP A 29 -4.71 -10.61 15.31
CA TRP A 29 -3.95 -9.76 14.39
C TRP A 29 -3.10 -10.56 13.42
N ALA A 30 -2.45 -11.62 13.90
CA ALA A 30 -1.64 -12.49 13.06
C ALA A 30 -2.47 -13.16 11.94
N VAL A 31 -3.69 -13.60 12.28
CA VAL A 31 -4.65 -14.14 11.30
C VAL A 31 -5.13 -13.06 10.33
N ALA A 32 -5.55 -11.89 10.83
CA ALA A 32 -6.07 -10.84 9.96
C ALA A 32 -5.01 -10.25 9.01
N LEU A 33 -3.74 -10.28 9.42
CA LEU A 33 -2.60 -9.80 8.62
C LEU A 33 -1.84 -10.93 7.92
N GLU A 34 -2.27 -12.18 8.06
CA GLU A 34 -1.62 -13.38 7.52
C GLU A 34 -0.10 -13.46 7.81
N ALA A 35 0.32 -13.00 8.99
CA ALA A 35 1.73 -12.89 9.35
C ALA A 35 1.96 -13.25 10.82
N GLU A 36 3.06 -13.96 11.09
CA GLU A 36 3.43 -14.34 12.46
C GLU A 36 3.81 -13.11 13.29
N LEU A 37 3.34 -13.04 14.54
CA LEU A 37 3.70 -11.96 15.46
C LEU A 37 5.24 -11.88 15.62
N GLY A 38 5.80 -10.67 15.48
CA GLY A 38 7.24 -10.44 15.59
C GLY A 38 8.02 -10.65 14.28
N SER A 39 7.38 -11.15 13.23
CA SER A 39 7.96 -11.16 11.88
C SER A 39 8.09 -9.75 11.29
N ILE A 40 8.97 -9.64 10.29
CA ILE A 40 9.12 -8.39 9.51
C ILE A 40 7.83 -8.12 8.74
N GLU A 41 7.19 -9.15 8.21
CA GLU A 41 5.93 -9.12 7.49
C GLU A 41 4.81 -8.58 8.38
N PHE A 42 4.70 -9.07 9.61
CA PHE A 42 3.72 -8.56 10.57
C PHE A 42 3.94 -7.07 10.84
N SER A 43 5.19 -6.66 11.07
CA SER A 43 5.52 -5.25 11.32
C SER A 43 5.16 -4.36 10.13
N LYS A 44 5.44 -4.81 8.90
CA LYS A 44 5.10 -4.07 7.66
C LYS A 44 3.58 -3.97 7.47
N ARG A 45 2.86 -5.09 7.61
CA ARG A 45 1.41 -5.14 7.40
C ARG A 45 0.64 -4.42 8.51
N HIS A 46 1.10 -4.50 9.76
CA HIS A 46 0.53 -3.71 10.86
C HIS A 46 0.76 -2.21 10.65
N ALA A 47 1.94 -1.81 10.12
CA ALA A 47 2.17 -0.42 9.74
C ALA A 47 1.17 0.09 8.69
N GLU A 48 0.63 -0.76 7.82
CA GLU A 48 -0.45 -0.37 6.90
C GLU A 48 -1.77 -0.07 7.63
N VAL A 49 -2.07 -0.80 8.70
CA VAL A 49 -3.23 -0.51 9.56
C VAL A 49 -3.04 0.82 10.28
N VAL A 50 -1.82 1.10 10.75
CA VAL A 50 -1.46 2.40 11.35
C VAL A 50 -1.61 3.53 10.32
N ASN A 51 -1.19 3.29 9.08
CA ASN A 51 -1.40 4.24 7.98
C ASN A 51 -2.89 4.49 7.71
N LEU A 52 -3.74 3.45 7.70
CA LEU A 52 -5.19 3.59 7.57
C LEU A 52 -5.80 4.45 8.69
N LEU A 53 -5.33 4.27 9.93
CA LEU A 53 -5.74 5.14 11.04
C LEU A 53 -5.32 6.58 10.82
N SER A 54 -4.07 6.82 10.37
CA SER A 54 -3.58 8.16 10.04
C SER A 54 -4.42 8.82 8.94
N LEU A 55 -4.71 8.10 7.86
CA LEU A 55 -5.57 8.57 6.77
C LEU A 55 -7.00 8.84 7.25
N THR A 56 -7.54 8.01 8.14
CA THR A 56 -8.84 8.23 8.77
C THR A 56 -8.87 9.56 9.53
N VAL A 57 -7.82 9.85 10.32
CA VAL A 57 -7.70 11.12 11.05
C VAL A 57 -7.60 12.31 10.08
N GLN A 58 -6.84 12.19 9.00
CA GLN A 58 -6.74 13.24 7.98
C GLN A 58 -8.09 13.50 7.30
N GLN A 59 -8.82 12.45 6.93
CA GLN A 59 -10.16 12.57 6.34
C GLN A 59 -11.15 13.21 7.31
N LEU A 60 -11.08 12.88 8.60
CA LEU A 60 -11.89 13.55 9.63
C LEU A 60 -11.56 15.04 9.76
N GLN A 61 -10.29 15.42 9.66
CA GLN A 61 -9.86 16.82 9.73
C GLN A 61 -10.38 17.66 8.56
N ALA A 62 -10.59 17.03 7.40
CA ALA A 62 -11.18 17.65 6.22
C ALA A 62 -12.71 17.83 6.30
N LEU A 63 -13.38 17.24 7.30
CA LEU A 63 -14.82 17.41 7.48
C LEU A 63 -15.21 18.81 7.97
N PRO A 64 -16.46 19.23 7.76
CA PRO A 64 -17.03 20.41 8.41
C PRO A 64 -16.87 20.35 9.93
N GLU A 65 -16.66 21.51 10.56
CA GLU A 65 -16.29 21.65 11.98
C GLU A 65 -17.14 20.79 12.93
N ARG A 66 -18.47 20.86 12.81
CA ARG A 66 -19.39 20.10 13.66
C ARG A 66 -19.18 18.58 13.56
N SER A 67 -18.98 18.05 12.35
CA SER A 67 -18.75 16.61 12.14
C SER A 67 -17.35 16.21 12.60
N ARG A 68 -16.34 17.02 12.27
CA ARG A 68 -14.96 16.84 12.72
C ARG A 68 -14.90 16.75 14.25
N GLU A 69 -15.46 17.72 14.97
CA GLU A 69 -15.47 17.73 16.43
C GLU A 69 -16.21 16.55 17.05
N ARG A 70 -17.29 16.08 16.40
CA ARG A 70 -18.03 14.90 16.87
C ARG A 70 -17.16 13.66 16.79
N PHE A 71 -16.50 13.43 15.66
CA PHE A 71 -15.77 12.18 15.42
C PHE A 71 -14.36 12.15 15.99
N MET A 72 -13.68 13.30 16.07
CA MET A 72 -12.32 13.38 16.64
C MET A 72 -12.26 12.89 18.10
N ARG A 73 -13.39 12.90 18.83
CA ARG A 73 -13.51 12.38 20.20
C ARG A 73 -13.29 10.87 20.29
N TYR A 74 -13.54 10.13 19.21
CA TYR A 74 -13.39 8.67 19.16
C TYR A 74 -12.01 8.21 18.69
N VAL A 75 -11.20 9.11 18.11
CA VAL A 75 -9.83 8.80 17.65
C VAL A 75 -8.97 8.13 18.72
N PRO A 76 -8.98 8.54 20.01
CA PRO A 76 -8.23 7.84 21.05
C PRO A 76 -8.65 6.37 21.21
N ALA A 77 -9.93 6.04 21.03
CA ALA A 77 -10.42 4.67 21.12
C ALA A 77 -9.96 3.83 19.92
N TRP A 78 -10.00 4.40 18.71
CA TRP A 78 -9.50 3.74 17.50
C TRP A 78 -7.98 3.53 17.54
N TRP A 79 -7.26 4.54 18.04
CA TRP A 79 -5.82 4.43 18.25
C TRP A 79 -5.46 3.35 19.27
N ASN A 80 -6.21 3.26 20.37
CA ASN A 80 -6.02 2.16 21.31
C ASN A 80 -6.32 0.80 20.66
N ALA A 81 -7.36 0.69 19.82
CA ALA A 81 -7.69 -0.56 19.13
C ALA A 81 -6.56 -1.04 18.19
N VAL A 82 -5.91 -0.12 17.48
CA VAL A 82 -4.85 -0.41 16.50
C VAL A 82 -3.48 -0.58 17.16
N ILE A 83 -3.08 0.35 18.03
CA ILE A 83 -1.72 0.42 18.60
C ILE A 83 -1.58 -0.39 19.89
N GLN A 84 -2.66 -0.47 20.69
CA GLN A 84 -2.69 -1.19 21.96
C GLN A 84 -1.50 -0.84 22.89
N PRO A 85 -1.19 0.44 23.14
CA PRO A 85 0.03 0.88 23.85
C PRO A 85 0.16 0.38 25.29
N LYS A 86 -0.98 0.01 25.91
CA LYS A 86 -1.07 -0.45 27.30
C LYS A 86 -1.10 -1.97 27.41
N VAL A 87 -0.90 -2.67 26.29
CA VAL A 87 -1.04 -4.12 26.21
C VAL A 87 0.30 -4.73 25.88
N ASN A 88 0.63 -5.81 26.60
CA ASN A 88 1.73 -6.67 26.20
C ASN A 88 1.22 -7.61 25.09
N TRP A 89 1.88 -7.65 23.94
CA TRP A 89 1.53 -8.54 22.82
C TRP A 89 1.71 -10.03 23.12
N ALA A 90 2.43 -10.35 24.21
CA ALA A 90 2.54 -11.68 24.78
C ALA A 90 1.52 -11.97 25.90
N ASP A 91 0.55 -11.07 26.16
CA ASP A 91 -0.50 -11.30 27.16
C ASP A 91 -1.58 -12.23 26.60
N ASN A 92 -1.54 -13.50 27.03
CA ASN A 92 -2.48 -14.53 26.61
C ASN A 92 -3.89 -14.36 27.22
N GLY A 93 -4.09 -13.40 28.12
CA GLY A 93 -5.36 -13.21 28.85
C GLY A 93 -6.44 -12.44 28.10
N ARG A 94 -6.18 -11.97 26.87
CA ARG A 94 -7.06 -11.04 26.16
C ARG A 94 -7.58 -11.62 24.85
N ALA A 95 -8.88 -11.93 24.83
CA ALA A 95 -9.59 -12.38 23.64
C ALA A 95 -9.50 -11.37 22.48
N ALA A 96 -9.34 -11.88 21.25
CA ALA A 96 -9.36 -11.06 20.04
C ALA A 96 -10.68 -10.29 19.89
N THR A 97 -11.78 -10.85 20.40
CA THR A 97 -13.10 -10.20 20.48
C THR A 97 -13.10 -8.90 21.28
N ASN A 98 -12.07 -8.63 22.09
CA ASN A 98 -11.95 -7.40 22.88
C ASN A 98 -11.08 -6.32 22.21
N VAL A 99 -10.53 -6.57 21.00
CA VAL A 99 -9.66 -5.59 20.31
C VAL A 99 -10.38 -4.26 20.04
N ALA A 100 -11.66 -4.34 19.68
CA ALA A 100 -12.56 -3.23 19.43
C ALA A 100 -13.98 -3.65 19.86
N SER A 101 -14.66 -2.81 20.64
CA SER A 101 -16.07 -3.03 20.98
C SER A 101 -16.96 -2.78 19.75
N LEU A 102 -18.18 -3.32 19.78
CA LEU A 102 -19.17 -3.05 18.73
C LEU A 102 -19.44 -1.54 18.59
N ASP A 103 -19.59 -0.82 19.71
CA ASP A 103 -19.73 0.64 19.69
C ASP A 103 -18.57 1.35 18.96
N ILE A 104 -17.33 0.85 19.09
CA ILE A 104 -16.18 1.43 18.37
C ILE A 104 -16.31 1.21 16.86
N LEU A 105 -16.74 0.02 16.46
CA LEU A 105 -16.96 -0.36 15.06
C LEU A 105 -18.11 0.47 14.46
N ASP A 106 -19.25 0.58 15.16
CA ASP A 106 -20.40 1.39 14.73
C ASP A 106 -20.03 2.88 14.55
N HIS A 107 -19.17 3.41 15.42
CA HIS A 107 -18.65 4.77 15.27
C HIS A 107 -17.72 4.93 14.06
N LEU A 108 -16.88 3.92 13.75
CA LEU A 108 -16.04 3.94 12.55
C LEU A 108 -16.90 3.87 11.29
N GLU A 109 -17.89 2.99 11.24
CA GLU A 109 -18.83 2.88 10.12
C GLU A 109 -19.59 4.19 9.91
N SER A 110 -20.13 4.78 10.99
CA SER A 110 -20.79 6.10 10.93
C SER A 110 -19.86 7.22 10.44
N ALA A 111 -18.59 7.21 10.85
CA ALA A 111 -17.60 8.17 10.37
C ALA A 111 -17.31 7.95 8.88
N ALA A 112 -17.26 6.70 8.45
CA ALA A 112 -17.00 6.31 7.08
C ALA A 112 -18.11 6.76 6.12
N ASP A 113 -19.38 6.60 6.52
CA ASP A 113 -20.54 7.11 5.80
C ASP A 113 -20.53 8.63 5.66
N ILE A 114 -20.21 9.34 6.75
CA ILE A 114 -20.15 10.81 6.74
C ILE A 114 -18.98 11.31 5.88
N ILE A 115 -17.83 10.64 5.92
CA ILE A 115 -16.71 10.96 5.04
C ILE A 115 -17.08 10.70 3.58
N SER A 116 -17.66 9.54 3.28
CA SER A 116 -18.05 9.17 1.92
C SER A 116 -19.09 10.13 1.33
N THR A 117 -19.99 10.67 2.16
CA THR A 117 -21.00 11.66 1.74
C THR A 117 -20.45 13.09 1.68
N SER A 118 -19.56 13.48 2.59
CA SER A 118 -19.04 14.85 2.68
C SER A 118 -17.88 15.13 1.72
N LEU A 119 -17.06 14.12 1.43
CA LEU A 119 -15.88 14.24 0.55
C LEU A 119 -16.16 13.74 -0.87
N ARG A 120 -17.44 13.61 -1.27
CA ARG A 120 -17.81 13.25 -2.65
C ARG A 120 -17.11 14.18 -3.64
N GLY A 121 -16.32 13.61 -4.54
CA GLY A 121 -15.61 14.35 -5.58
C GLY A 121 -14.10 14.44 -5.41
N SER A 122 -13.52 14.02 -4.27
CA SER A 122 -12.08 13.70 -4.18
C SER A 122 -11.75 12.33 -4.78
N GLY A 123 -12.59 11.88 -5.72
CA GLY A 123 -12.71 10.50 -6.18
C GLY A 123 -11.60 10.11 -7.14
N ASP A 124 -10.36 10.22 -6.67
CA ASP A 124 -9.13 9.73 -7.29
C ASP A 124 -8.89 8.25 -6.99
N ALA A 125 -9.94 7.51 -6.62
CA ALA A 125 -9.83 6.06 -6.51
C ALA A 125 -9.86 5.48 -7.93
N PRO A 126 -8.86 4.68 -8.31
CA PRO A 126 -8.89 3.90 -9.55
C PRO A 126 -10.23 3.19 -9.71
N SER A 127 -10.64 2.93 -10.95
CA SER A 127 -11.68 1.94 -11.19
C SER A 127 -10.97 0.60 -11.17
N GLY A 128 -11.15 -0.23 -10.13
CA GLY A 128 -10.41 -1.46 -9.80
C GLY A 128 -10.15 -2.53 -10.86
N SER A 129 -10.46 -2.28 -12.14
CA SER A 129 -9.92 -3.03 -13.26
C SER A 129 -8.40 -2.88 -13.36
N GLY A 130 -7.66 -3.99 -13.47
CA GLY A 130 -6.23 -3.99 -13.81
C GLY A 130 -5.26 -4.40 -12.70
N LEU A 131 -5.76 -4.72 -11.51
CA LEU A 131 -4.92 -5.21 -10.40
C LEU A 131 -4.14 -6.49 -10.75
N ASP A 132 -4.76 -7.43 -11.48
CA ASP A 132 -4.09 -8.65 -11.97
C ASP A 132 -2.90 -8.33 -12.88
N GLY A 133 -3.03 -7.26 -13.68
CA GLY A 133 -1.96 -6.77 -14.53
C GLY A 133 -0.77 -6.28 -13.72
N ILE A 134 -1.02 -5.52 -12.66
CA ILE A 134 0.04 -5.04 -11.75
C ILE A 134 0.70 -6.22 -11.03
N SER A 135 -0.09 -7.14 -10.47
CA SER A 135 0.44 -8.29 -9.73
C SER A 135 1.39 -9.12 -10.59
N ARG A 136 0.96 -9.50 -11.80
CA ARG A 136 1.80 -10.22 -12.77
C ARG A 136 3.09 -9.47 -13.11
N GLN A 137 3.01 -8.14 -13.31
CA GLN A 137 4.20 -7.34 -13.59
C GLN A 137 5.15 -7.30 -12.38
N CYS A 138 4.62 -7.27 -11.15
CA CYS A 138 5.45 -7.38 -9.95
C CYS A 138 6.17 -8.73 -9.86
N GLU A 139 5.52 -9.83 -10.23
CA GLU A 139 6.14 -11.16 -10.29
C GLU A 139 7.27 -11.21 -11.33
N GLU A 140 7.02 -10.74 -12.55
CA GLU A 140 8.03 -10.63 -13.61
C GLU A 140 9.25 -9.81 -13.15
N TRP A 141 9.01 -8.72 -12.41
CA TRP A 141 10.07 -7.91 -11.82
C TRP A 141 10.86 -8.63 -10.73
N ILE A 142 10.20 -9.41 -9.87
CA ILE A 142 10.86 -10.22 -8.85
C ILE A 142 11.78 -11.23 -9.53
N GLU A 143 11.30 -11.93 -10.56
CA GLU A 143 12.10 -12.89 -11.32
C GLU A 143 13.33 -12.22 -11.97
N LEU A 144 13.13 -11.07 -12.61
CA LEU A 144 14.20 -10.31 -13.24
C LEU A 144 15.27 -9.90 -12.22
N ILE A 145 14.85 -9.32 -11.08
CA ILE A 145 15.77 -8.88 -10.03
C ILE A 145 16.52 -10.07 -9.42
N LEU A 146 15.82 -11.19 -9.18
CA LEU A 146 16.43 -12.41 -8.66
C LEU A 146 17.47 -13.02 -9.61
N GLY A 147 17.27 -12.87 -10.92
CA GLY A 147 18.20 -13.33 -11.96
C GLY A 147 19.46 -12.46 -12.13
N LEU A 148 19.50 -11.24 -11.57
CA LEU A 148 20.70 -10.40 -11.60
C LEU A 148 21.76 -10.91 -10.62
N ASP A 149 23.02 -10.80 -11.03
CA ASP A 149 24.17 -11.12 -10.19
C ASP A 149 24.45 -10.01 -9.15
N GLU A 150 25.19 -10.38 -8.10
CA GLU A 150 25.55 -9.46 -7.01
C GLU A 150 26.44 -8.30 -7.51
N ALA A 151 27.21 -8.53 -8.57
CA ALA A 151 28.04 -7.50 -9.19
C ALA A 151 27.18 -6.39 -9.81
N THR A 152 26.05 -6.73 -10.43
CA THR A 152 25.11 -5.79 -11.04
C THR A 152 24.29 -5.06 -9.98
N ILE A 153 23.71 -5.79 -9.03
CA ILE A 153 22.91 -5.23 -7.95
C ILE A 153 23.25 -5.90 -6.64
N GLY A 154 23.70 -5.12 -5.65
CA GLY A 154 24.07 -5.68 -4.36
C GLY A 154 22.89 -6.32 -3.64
N GLU A 155 23.15 -7.39 -2.89
CA GLU A 155 22.12 -8.19 -2.20
C GLU A 155 21.17 -7.37 -1.31
N PRO A 156 21.61 -6.33 -0.57
CA PRO A 156 20.70 -5.50 0.22
C PRO A 156 19.64 -4.77 -0.62
N LEU A 157 20.04 -4.20 -1.77
CA LEU A 157 19.12 -3.48 -2.65
C LEU A 157 18.18 -4.46 -3.36
N LYS A 158 18.71 -5.62 -3.78
CA LYS A 158 17.94 -6.74 -4.33
C LYS A 158 16.82 -7.18 -3.37
N GLY A 159 17.18 -7.45 -2.12
CA GLY A 159 16.24 -7.84 -1.07
C GLY A 159 15.19 -6.76 -0.78
N GLN A 160 15.58 -5.49 -0.78
CA GLN A 160 14.65 -4.37 -0.60
C GLN A 160 13.61 -4.30 -1.73
N LEU A 161 14.04 -4.29 -3.00
CA LEU A 161 13.14 -4.19 -4.15
C LEU A 161 12.18 -5.39 -4.21
N VAL A 162 12.70 -6.61 -4.03
CA VAL A 162 11.86 -7.82 -3.98
C VAL A 162 10.84 -7.74 -2.85
N SER A 163 11.26 -7.27 -1.66
CA SER A 163 10.33 -7.11 -0.56
C SER A 163 9.24 -6.07 -0.85
N GLN A 164 9.56 -4.98 -1.54
CA GLN A 164 8.59 -3.95 -1.91
C GLN A 164 7.59 -4.48 -2.95
N LEU A 165 8.05 -5.21 -3.96
CA LEU A 165 7.19 -5.84 -4.97
C LEU A 165 6.24 -6.87 -4.36
N ARG A 166 6.74 -7.73 -3.46
CA ARG A 166 5.90 -8.68 -2.72
C ARG A 166 4.87 -7.99 -1.84
N HIS A 167 5.22 -6.83 -1.28
CA HIS A 167 4.27 -6.03 -0.49
C HIS A 167 3.15 -5.45 -1.36
N VAL A 168 3.45 -5.00 -2.58
CA VAL A 168 2.43 -4.57 -3.54
C VAL A 168 1.49 -5.73 -3.90
N ILE A 169 2.02 -6.92 -4.19
CA ILE A 169 1.21 -8.11 -4.47
C ILE A 169 0.28 -8.41 -3.28
N TRP A 170 0.80 -8.40 -2.05
CA TRP A 170 -0.02 -8.62 -0.86
C TRP A 170 -1.12 -7.55 -0.70
N LEU A 171 -0.82 -6.28 -0.96
CA LEU A 171 -1.83 -5.21 -0.93
C LEU A 171 -2.91 -5.40 -1.99
N ILE A 172 -2.56 -5.95 -3.17
CA ILE A 172 -3.52 -6.30 -4.23
C ILE A 172 -4.45 -7.41 -3.75
N GLU A 173 -3.91 -8.47 -3.16
CA GLU A 173 -4.69 -9.59 -2.60
C GLU A 173 -5.62 -9.15 -1.46
N HIS A 174 -5.26 -8.05 -0.77
CA HIS A 174 -6.01 -7.49 0.36
C HIS A 174 -6.63 -6.13 0.02
N VAL A 175 -6.96 -5.88 -1.25
CA VAL A 175 -7.47 -4.57 -1.69
C VAL A 175 -8.79 -4.19 -1.01
N ASP A 176 -9.63 -5.18 -0.65
CA ASP A 176 -10.87 -4.93 0.10
C ASP A 176 -10.60 -4.38 1.52
N LEU A 177 -9.44 -4.70 2.08
CA LEU A 177 -9.03 -4.26 3.42
C LEU A 177 -8.29 -2.93 3.42
N PHE A 178 -7.53 -2.59 2.38
CA PHE A 178 -6.68 -1.39 2.36
C PHE A 178 -7.07 -0.34 1.32
N GLY A 179 -7.87 -0.72 0.34
CA GLY A 179 -8.37 0.13 -0.73
C GLY A 179 -7.39 0.31 -1.89
N GLU A 180 -7.95 0.54 -3.07
CA GLU A 180 -7.23 0.71 -4.32
C GLU A 180 -6.25 1.89 -4.31
N ALA A 181 -6.61 2.98 -3.62
CA ALA A 181 -5.75 4.15 -3.48
C ALA A 181 -4.42 3.80 -2.78
N ARG A 182 -4.44 2.88 -1.80
CA ARG A 182 -3.23 2.44 -1.10
C ARG A 182 -2.34 1.61 -2.02
N VAL A 183 -2.93 0.70 -2.80
CA VAL A 183 -2.24 -0.08 -3.83
C VAL A 183 -1.56 0.84 -4.84
N SER A 184 -2.28 1.85 -5.35
CA SER A 184 -1.75 2.82 -6.31
C SER A 184 -0.54 3.60 -5.74
N GLY A 185 -0.67 4.09 -4.51
CA GLY A 185 0.40 4.82 -3.82
C GLY A 185 1.65 3.97 -3.60
N GLU A 186 1.49 2.70 -3.20
CA GLU A 186 2.65 1.81 -3.02
C GLU A 186 3.28 1.44 -4.35
N THR A 187 2.48 1.13 -5.36
CA THR A 187 2.99 0.80 -6.70
C THR A 187 3.81 1.94 -7.29
N SER A 188 3.36 3.20 -7.11
CA SER A 188 4.10 4.39 -7.53
C SER A 188 5.45 4.52 -6.81
N ARG A 189 5.49 4.22 -5.50
CA ARG A 189 6.74 4.20 -4.71
C ARG A 189 7.72 3.13 -5.22
N VAL A 190 7.21 1.94 -5.54
CA VAL A 190 8.02 0.84 -6.09
C VAL A 190 8.58 1.22 -7.46
N ILE A 191 7.77 1.79 -8.36
CA ILE A 191 8.25 2.31 -9.65
C ILE A 191 9.39 3.31 -9.43
N GLY A 192 9.24 4.26 -8.50
CA GLY A 192 10.31 5.21 -8.17
C GLY A 192 11.60 4.53 -7.74
N SER A 193 11.50 3.48 -6.92
CA SER A 193 12.66 2.70 -6.45
C SER A 193 13.31 1.89 -7.59
N LEU A 194 12.51 1.32 -8.50
CA LEU A 194 13.01 0.61 -9.70
C LEU A 194 13.69 1.56 -10.68
N VAL A 195 13.15 2.77 -10.86
CA VAL A 195 13.78 3.81 -11.70
C VAL A 195 15.11 4.24 -11.11
N GLN A 196 15.20 4.43 -9.80
CA GLN A 196 16.48 4.74 -9.14
C GLN A 196 17.50 3.60 -9.29
N ALA A 197 17.07 2.35 -9.14
CA ALA A 197 17.92 1.17 -9.34
C ALA A 197 18.39 1.01 -10.79
N SER A 198 17.61 1.50 -11.78
CA SER A 198 17.97 1.43 -13.20
C SER A 198 19.31 2.09 -13.51
N GLY A 199 19.65 3.20 -12.83
CA GLY A 199 20.93 3.89 -13.02
C GLY A 199 22.12 3.04 -12.56
N VAL A 200 21.94 2.24 -11.50
CA VAL A 200 22.96 1.31 -11.02
C VAL A 200 23.16 0.17 -12.01
N VAL A 201 22.05 -0.44 -12.46
CA VAL A 201 22.07 -1.57 -13.40
C VAL A 201 22.66 -1.15 -14.74
N ALA A 202 22.22 -0.03 -15.31
CA ALA A 202 22.69 0.45 -16.60
C ALA A 202 24.20 0.76 -16.62
N HIS A 203 24.75 1.21 -15.50
CA HIS A 203 26.19 1.50 -15.39
C HIS A 203 27.04 0.22 -15.28
N ARG A 204 26.52 -0.85 -14.66
CA ARG A 204 27.28 -2.07 -14.37
C ARG A 204 27.08 -3.18 -15.38
N ASP A 205 25.86 -3.32 -15.91
CA ASP A 205 25.52 -4.30 -16.94
C ASP A 205 24.65 -3.66 -18.04
N PRO A 206 25.29 -3.03 -19.04
CA PRO A 206 24.59 -2.43 -20.17
C PRO A 206 23.73 -3.42 -20.96
N SER A 207 24.06 -4.73 -20.92
CA SER A 207 23.31 -5.76 -21.65
C SER A 207 21.94 -6.04 -21.00
N SER A 208 21.83 -5.86 -19.68
CA SER A 208 20.58 -5.96 -18.94
C SER A 208 19.73 -4.69 -18.96
N ALA A 209 20.31 -3.54 -19.34
CA ALA A 209 19.61 -2.25 -19.39
C ALA A 209 18.36 -2.29 -20.29
N GLY A 210 18.43 -2.98 -21.43
CA GLY A 210 17.28 -3.13 -22.34
C GLY A 210 16.12 -3.91 -21.71
N LYS A 211 16.42 -5.01 -21.01
CA LYS A 211 15.41 -5.82 -20.31
C LYS A 211 14.78 -5.03 -19.16
N TRP A 212 15.60 -4.34 -18.36
CA TRP A 212 15.14 -3.48 -17.27
C TRP A 212 14.19 -2.38 -17.78
N LYS A 213 14.58 -1.70 -18.87
CA LYS A 213 13.76 -0.66 -19.51
C LYS A 213 12.41 -1.23 -19.97
N SER A 214 12.40 -2.37 -20.65
CA SER A 214 11.18 -3.02 -21.13
C SER A 214 10.23 -3.39 -19.98
N ALA A 215 10.78 -3.97 -18.90
CA ALA A 215 10.00 -4.31 -17.70
C ALA A 215 9.45 -3.06 -17.00
N CYS A 216 10.19 -1.96 -17.00
CA CYS A 216 9.75 -0.69 -16.40
C CYS A 216 8.59 -0.08 -17.16
N VAL A 217 8.69 -0.02 -18.49
CA VAL A 217 7.60 0.44 -19.35
C VAL A 217 6.36 -0.43 -19.18
N SER A 218 6.51 -1.75 -19.06
CA SER A 218 5.38 -2.67 -18.92
C SER A 218 4.66 -2.50 -17.57
N LEU A 219 5.40 -2.33 -16.47
CA LEU A 219 4.81 -2.02 -15.16
C LEU A 219 4.12 -0.65 -15.16
N VAL A 220 4.74 0.38 -15.74
CA VAL A 220 4.14 1.72 -15.87
C VAL A 220 2.85 1.66 -16.69
N ALA A 221 2.83 0.89 -17.79
CA ALA A 221 1.64 0.69 -18.60
C ALA A 221 0.52 -0.01 -17.82
N ALA A 222 0.83 -1.03 -17.03
CA ALA A 222 -0.14 -1.69 -16.15
C ALA A 222 -0.71 -0.71 -15.10
N CYS A 223 0.14 0.15 -14.53
CA CYS A 223 -0.29 1.18 -13.58
C CYS A 223 -1.15 2.25 -14.23
N LEU A 224 -0.84 2.66 -15.46
CA LEU A 224 -1.67 3.60 -16.22
C LEU A 224 -3.03 3.01 -16.55
N ALA A 225 -3.08 1.72 -16.91
CA ALA A 225 -4.34 1.02 -17.16
C ALA A 225 -5.19 0.93 -15.89
N PHE A 226 -4.57 0.65 -14.74
CA PHE A 226 -5.25 0.66 -13.44
C PHE A 226 -5.75 2.05 -13.05
N ASN A 227 -4.90 3.07 -13.19
CA ASN A 227 -5.23 4.46 -12.83
C ASN A 227 -5.99 5.23 -13.93
N ALA A 228 -6.50 4.55 -14.96
CA ALA A 228 -7.30 5.16 -16.04
C ALA A 228 -8.62 5.69 -15.48
N GLY A 229 -8.56 6.87 -14.86
CA GLY A 229 -9.64 7.46 -14.07
C GLY A 229 -9.17 8.48 -13.02
N VAL A 230 -7.87 8.55 -12.73
CA VAL A 230 -7.31 9.37 -11.65
C VAL A 230 -6.28 10.39 -12.17
N PRO A 231 -6.58 11.71 -12.14
CA PRO A 231 -5.66 12.76 -12.61
C PRO A 231 -4.33 12.84 -11.83
N VAL A 232 -4.31 12.51 -10.55
CA VAL A 232 -3.14 12.72 -9.65
C VAL A 232 -1.96 11.78 -9.96
N VAL A 233 -2.25 10.57 -10.45
CA VAL A 233 -1.20 9.61 -10.81
C VAL A 233 -0.52 10.02 -12.11
N GLN A 234 -1.20 10.83 -12.93
CA GLN A 234 -0.68 11.35 -14.18
C GLN A 234 0.54 12.26 -13.96
N GLU A 235 0.62 13.06 -12.90
CA GLU A 235 1.75 13.97 -12.63
C GLU A 235 3.01 13.22 -12.14
N SER A 236 2.86 12.23 -11.26
CA SER A 236 3.96 11.37 -10.82
C SER A 236 4.47 10.48 -11.96
N ILE A 237 3.57 10.00 -12.81
CA ILE A 237 3.91 9.23 -14.01
C ILE A 237 4.47 10.13 -15.12
N GLU A 238 4.02 11.38 -15.26
CA GLU A 238 4.61 12.34 -16.20
C GLU A 238 6.02 12.72 -15.77
N THR A 239 6.24 12.89 -14.46
CA THR A 239 7.57 13.11 -13.89
C THR A 239 8.47 11.89 -14.14
N GLY A 240 7.98 10.68 -13.84
CA GLY A 240 8.70 9.44 -14.15
C GLY A 240 8.89 9.19 -15.65
N GLY A 241 7.91 9.56 -16.47
CA GLY A 241 7.91 9.39 -17.92
C GLY A 241 8.77 10.43 -18.65
N ASN A 242 8.93 11.62 -18.10
CA ASN A 242 9.93 12.60 -18.52
C ASN A 242 11.33 12.09 -18.18
N LEU A 243 11.51 11.51 -16.99
CA LEU A 243 12.78 10.89 -16.59
C LEU A 243 13.14 9.69 -17.49
N VAL A 244 12.18 8.82 -17.79
CA VAL A 244 12.37 7.67 -18.70
C VAL A 244 12.64 8.15 -20.14
N ARG A 245 12.01 9.25 -20.59
CA ARG A 245 12.32 9.88 -21.89
C ARG A 245 13.71 10.50 -21.92
N GLU A 246 14.14 11.17 -20.86
CA GLU A 246 15.50 11.71 -20.74
C GLU A 246 16.55 10.59 -20.71
N ILE A 247 16.32 9.54 -19.93
CA ILE A 247 17.18 8.35 -19.91
C ILE A 247 17.22 7.69 -21.29
N ALA A 248 16.08 7.60 -21.99
CA ALA A 248 16.03 7.08 -23.35
C ALA A 248 16.81 7.96 -24.33
N ALA A 249 16.73 9.29 -24.21
CA ALA A 249 17.45 10.22 -25.06
C ALA A 249 18.97 10.17 -24.83
N VAL A 250 19.42 10.11 -23.57
CA VAL A 250 20.86 10.02 -23.22
C VAL A 250 21.47 8.70 -23.70
N VAL A 251 20.73 7.59 -23.61
CA VAL A 251 21.21 6.29 -24.10
C VAL A 251 21.27 6.24 -25.62
N GLN A 252 20.31 6.87 -26.31
CA GLN A 252 20.35 7.03 -27.77
C GLN A 252 21.62 7.78 -28.21
N ASP A 253 21.94 8.88 -27.51
CA ASP A 253 23.14 9.69 -27.74
C ASP A 253 24.45 8.92 -27.50
N VAL A 254 24.45 7.94 -26.59
CA VAL A 254 25.61 7.07 -26.31
C VAL A 254 25.74 5.93 -27.31
N GLN A 255 24.65 5.51 -27.96
CA GLN A 255 24.65 4.48 -29.01
C GLN A 255 24.98 5.04 -30.40
N ASP A 256 24.67 6.32 -30.62
CA ASP A 256 24.93 7.03 -31.88
C ASP A 256 26.34 7.65 -31.94
N ASN A 257 27.15 7.49 -30.88
CA ASN A 257 28.59 7.83 -30.81
C ASN A 257 29.47 6.58 -30.65
#